data_AF-A0A7J3QVP3-F1
#
_entry.id   AF-A0A7J3QVP3-F1
#
_cell.length_a   1.000
_cell.length_b   1.000
_cell.length_c   1.000
_cell.angle_alpha   90.00
_cell.angle_beta   90.00
_cell.angle_gamma   90.00
#
_symmetry.space_group_name_H-M   'P 1'
#
loop_
_entity.id
_entity.type
_entity.pdbx_description
1 polymer ?
#
loop_
_entity_poly.entity_id
_entity_poly.type
_entity_poly.pdbx_seq_one_letter_code
_entity_poly.pdbx_strand_id
1 'polypeptide(L)'
;FKSLDLIRVYTKEPGERDFSDKPFVLKRGSTVYDLARNIHSDFSEKFAYARVWAKRLVFSPQKVGATFTLEDGDVVEIHIK
;
A
#
# COMPACT_ATOMS: atom_id res chain seq x y z
N PHE A 1 13.01 19.02 -10.54
CA PHE A 1 12.45 18.04 -9.58
C PHE A 1 10.94 17.77 -9.72
N LYS A 2 10.27 18.25 -10.78
CA LYS A 2 8.81 18.18 -10.94
C LYS A 2 8.32 17.04 -11.86
N SER A 3 9.13 16.00 -12.12
CA SER A 3 9.02 15.23 -13.37
C SER A 3 8.89 13.72 -13.24
N LEU A 4 8.73 13.15 -12.04
CA LEU A 4 8.67 11.69 -11.91
C LEU A 4 7.33 11.15 -11.41
N ASP A 5 6.42 11.99 -10.89
CA ASP A 5 5.11 11.56 -10.38
C ASP A 5 5.18 10.25 -9.59
N LEU A 6 6.16 10.14 -8.68
CA LEU A 6 6.36 8.97 -7.85
C LEU A 6 5.76 9.19 -6.47
N ILE A 7 5.37 8.09 -5.84
CA ILE A 7 4.91 8.01 -4.46
C ILE A 7 5.71 6.92 -3.75
N ARG A 8 5.99 7.13 -2.47
CA ARG A 8 6.60 6.16 -1.56
C ARG A 8 5.50 5.53 -0.74
N VAL A 9 5.41 4.22 -0.78
CA VAL A 9 4.45 3.46 0.02
C VAL A 9 5.21 2.51 0.92
N TYR A 10 4.91 2.56 2.20
CA TYR A 10 5.55 1.73 3.21
C TYR A 10 4.71 0.48 3.43
N THR A 11 5.34 -0.69 3.50
CA THR A 11 4.64 -1.93 3.77
C THR A 11 4.77 -2.32 5.23
N LYS A 12 3.70 -2.88 5.77
CA LYS A 12 3.65 -3.40 7.12
C LYS A 12 3.21 -4.85 7.09
N GLU A 13 3.92 -5.73 7.78
CA GLU A 13 3.54 -7.14 7.89
C GLU A 13 2.37 -7.32 8.87
N PRO A 14 1.43 -8.25 8.61
CA PRO A 14 0.36 -8.57 9.54
C PRO A 14 0.93 -9.05 10.88
N GLY A 15 0.52 -8.41 11.98
CA GLY A 15 0.95 -8.76 13.34
C GLY A 15 2.18 -8.00 13.85
N GLU A 16 2.98 -7.41 12.95
CA GLU A 16 4.08 -6.54 13.35
C GLU A 16 3.57 -5.21 13.93
N ARG A 17 4.36 -4.54 14.75
CA ARG A 17 3.97 -3.22 15.28
C ARG A 17 4.37 -2.10 14.33
N ASP A 18 5.56 -2.19 13.77
CA ASP A 18 6.19 -1.16 12.97
C ASP A 18 6.10 -1.50 11.47
N PHE A 19 6.17 -0.47 10.63
CA PHE A 19 6.24 -0.62 9.18
C PHE A 19 7.71 -0.65 8.73
N SER A 20 7.96 -1.23 7.56
CA SER A 20 9.33 -1.32 7.01
C SER A 20 9.90 0.07 6.72
N ASP A 21 11.17 0.32 7.07
CA ASP A 21 11.88 1.55 6.71
C ASP A 21 12.10 1.69 5.19
N LYS A 22 11.97 0.60 4.44
CA LYS A 22 12.18 0.56 2.98
C LYS A 22 10.84 0.75 2.26
N PRO A 23 10.60 1.90 1.61
CA PRO A 23 9.38 2.11 0.85
C PRO A 23 9.46 1.43 -0.52
N PHE A 24 8.29 1.07 -1.04
CA PHE A 24 8.08 0.81 -2.45
C PHE A 24 7.88 2.14 -3.17
N VAL A 25 8.58 2.32 -4.28
CA VAL A 25 8.45 3.50 -5.14
C VAL A 25 7.51 3.17 -6.29
N LEU A 26 6.32 3.75 -6.27
CA LEU A 26 5.27 3.53 -7.26
C LEU A 26 4.98 4.82 -8.03
N LYS A 27 4.25 4.72 -9.14
CA LYS A 27 3.74 5.90 -9.84
C LYS A 27 2.52 6.45 -9.11
N ARG A 28 2.33 7.76 -9.15
CA ARG A 28 1.13 8.43 -8.66
C ARG A 28 -0.08 7.86 -9.38
N GLY A 29 -1.14 7.56 -8.62
CA GLY A 29 -2.33 6.87 -9.14
C GLY A 29 -2.25 5.35 -9.05
N SER A 30 -1.10 4.77 -8.65
CA SER A 30 -1.02 3.34 -8.35
C SER A 30 -1.97 2.93 -7.22
N THR A 31 -2.45 1.71 -7.32
CA THR A 31 -3.42 1.13 -6.40
C THR A 31 -2.78 0.11 -5.46
N VAL A 32 -3.55 -0.34 -4.47
CA VAL A 32 -3.16 -1.48 -3.62
C VAL A 32 -2.85 -2.72 -4.45
N TYR A 33 -3.56 -2.96 -5.55
CA TYR A 33 -3.27 -4.06 -6.47
C TYR A 33 -1.87 -3.94 -7.11
N ASP A 34 -1.51 -2.73 -7.55
CA ASP A 34 -0.20 -2.48 -8.16
C ASP A 34 0.94 -2.66 -7.16
N LEU A 35 0.72 -2.29 -5.90
CA LEU A 35 1.64 -2.56 -4.79
C LEU A 35 1.76 -4.07 -4.55
N ALA A 36 0.64 -4.79 -4.43
CA ALA A 36 0.62 -6.23 -4.23
C ALA A 36 1.44 -6.94 -5.31
N ARG A 37 1.23 -6.57 -6.57
CA ARG A 37 1.96 -7.11 -7.72
C ARG A 37 3.46 -6.75 -7.72
N ASN A 38 3.83 -5.57 -7.22
CA ASN A 38 5.24 -5.19 -7.05
C ASN A 38 5.96 -6.00 -5.97
N ILE A 39 5.24 -6.46 -4.94
CA ILE A 39 5.79 -7.34 -3.91
C ILE A 39 5.98 -8.75 -4.51
N HIS A 40 4.91 -9.36 -5.00
CA HIS A 40 4.94 -10.65 -5.70
C HIS A 40 3.57 -10.92 -6.37
N SER A 41 3.53 -11.69 -7.47
CA SER A 41 2.28 -12.05 -8.16
C SER A 41 1.23 -12.68 -7.24
N ASP A 42 1.65 -13.60 -6.36
CA ASP A 42 0.79 -14.25 -5.36
C ASP A 42 -0.03 -13.29 -4.49
N PHE A 43 0.54 -12.14 -4.09
CA PHE A 43 -0.19 -11.18 -3.26
C PHE A 43 -1.34 -10.54 -4.02
N SER A 44 -1.18 -10.34 -5.33
CA SER A 44 -2.22 -9.79 -6.19
C SER A 44 -3.30 -10.83 -6.54
N GLU A 45 -2.92 -12.09 -6.68
CA GLU A 45 -3.84 -13.20 -7.01
C GLU A 45 -4.66 -13.65 -5.80
N LYS A 46 -4.03 -13.74 -4.63
CA LYS A 46 -4.67 -14.19 -3.38
C LYS A 46 -5.19 -13.02 -2.54
N PHE A 47 -5.26 -11.81 -3.10
CA PHE A 47 -5.66 -10.62 -2.36
C PHE A 47 -7.04 -10.78 -1.69
N ALA A 48 -7.10 -10.57 -0.37
CA ALA A 48 -8.35 -10.53 0.39
C ALA A 48 -8.78 -9.07 0.64
N TYR A 49 -7.89 -8.29 1.25
CA TYR A 49 -8.08 -6.86 1.55
C TYR A 49 -6.73 -6.24 1.94
N ALA A 50 -6.68 -4.92 2.06
CA ALA A 50 -5.56 -4.23 2.70
C ALA A 50 -6.04 -3.34 3.84
N ARG A 51 -5.15 -3.07 4.79
CA ARG A 51 -5.29 -1.97 5.75
C ARG A 51 -4.35 -0.86 5.35
N VAL A 52 -4.88 0.35 5.25
CA VAL A 52 -4.09 1.54 4.92
C VAL A 52 -4.09 2.49 6.09
N TRP A 53 -2.89 2.91 6.51
CA TRP A 53 -2.72 4.05 7.39
C TRP A 53 -2.32 5.25 6.55
N ALA A 54 -3.14 6.30 6.62
CA ALA A 54 -2.87 7.54 5.93
C ALA A 54 -3.49 8.71 6.68
N LYS A 55 -2.78 9.84 6.73
CA LYS A 55 -3.22 11.06 7.43
C LYS A 55 -4.48 11.67 6.82
N ARG A 56 -4.74 11.41 5.53
CA ARG A 56 -5.92 11.92 4.81
C ARG A 56 -7.21 11.17 5.14
N LEU A 57 -7.10 9.96 5.70
CA LEU A 57 -8.27 9.15 6.01
C LEU A 57 -8.91 9.64 7.30
N VAL A 58 -10.25 9.78 7.29
CA VAL A 58 -11.02 10.17 8.49
C VAL A 58 -10.83 9.14 9.61
N PHE A 59 -10.68 7.86 9.26
CA PHE A 59 -10.40 6.77 10.17
C PHE A 59 -9.18 5.98 9.67
N SER A 60 -8.18 5.81 10.53
CA SER A 60 -6.94 5.11 10.18
C SER A 60 -6.56 4.12 11.29
N PRO A 61 -6.28 2.83 10.98
CA PRO A 61 -6.28 2.25 9.64
C PRO A 61 -7.68 2.03 9.06
N GLN A 62 -7.79 2.13 7.74
CA GLN A 62 -9.00 1.77 7.00
C GLN A 62 -8.81 0.47 6.23
N LYS A 63 -9.83 -0.41 6.27
CA LYS A 63 -9.90 -1.59 5.41
C LYS A 63 -10.32 -1.16 4.01
N VAL A 64 -9.51 -1.50 2.99
CA VAL A 64 -9.71 -1.10 1.61
C VAL A 64 -9.60 -2.29 0.64
N GLY A 65 -10.17 -2.13 -0.54
CA GLY A 65 -10.05 -3.08 -1.65
C GLY A 65 -8.81 -2.84 -2.51
N ALA A 66 -8.63 -3.71 -3.50
CA ALA A 66 -7.47 -3.69 -4.39
C ALA A 66 -7.39 -2.42 -5.27
N THR A 67 -8.53 -1.80 -5.58
CA THR A 67 -8.64 -0.60 -6.43
C THR A 67 -8.38 0.71 -5.68
N PHE A 68 -8.13 0.67 -4.36
CA PHE A 68 -7.87 1.86 -3.59
C PHE A 68 -6.55 2.52 -4.03
N THR A 69 -6.62 3.81 -4.36
CA THR A 69 -5.46 4.59 -4.83
C THR A 69 -4.58 5.01 -3.65
N LEU A 70 -3.29 4.74 -3.80
CA LEU A 70 -2.25 5.05 -2.82
C LEU A 70 -1.69 6.45 -3.06
N GLU A 71 -1.25 7.08 -1.97
CA GLU A 71 -0.54 8.37 -1.99
C GLU A 71 0.82 8.27 -1.31
N ASP A 72 1.64 9.30 -1.50
CA ASP A 72 2.99 9.36 -0.91
C ASP A 72 2.91 9.37 0.61
N GLY A 73 3.64 8.44 1.24
CA GLY A 73 3.68 8.26 2.69
C GLY A 73 2.62 7.30 3.25
N ASP A 74 1.80 6.68 2.40
CA ASP A 74 0.84 5.67 2.87
C ASP A 74 1.56 4.44 3.42
N VAL A 75 1.04 3.88 4.51
CA VAL A 75 1.45 2.58 5.03
C VAL A 75 0.39 1.56 4.67
N VAL A 76 0.78 0.42 4.13
CA VAL A 76 -0.13 -0.63 3.64
C VAL A 76 0.23 -1.98 4.23
N GLU A 77 -0.76 -2.64 4.82
CA GLU A 77 -0.70 -4.05 5.26
C GLU A 77 -1.62 -4.86 4.35
N ILE A 78 -1.05 -5.79 3.58
CA ILE A 78 -1.81 -6.63 2.65
C ILE A 78 -2.18 -7.94 3.33
N HIS A 79 -3.45 -8.32 3.21
CA HIS A 79 -3.97 -9.60 3.65
C HIS A 79 -4.31 -10.45 2.44
N ILE A 80 -3.76 -11.65 2.40
CA ILE A 80 -4.07 -12.68 1.41
C ILE A 80 -5.05 -13.71 1.99
N LYS A 81 -5.79 -14.40 1.12
CA LYS A 81 -6.65 -15.54 1.47
C LYS A 81 -5.86 -16.82 1.65
#